data_AF-V7B5V9-F1
#
_entry.id   AF-V7B5V9-F1
#
_cell.length_a   1.000
_cell.length_b   1.000
_cell.length_c   1.000
_cell.angle_alpha   90.00
_cell.angle_beta   90.00
_cell.angle_gamma   90.00
#
_symmetry.space_group_name_H-M   'P 1'
#
loop_
_entity.id
_entity.type
_entity.pdbx_description
1 polymer ?
#
loop_
_entity_poly.entity_id
_entity_poly.type
_entity_poly.pdbx_seq_one_letter_code
_entity_poly.pdbx_strand_id
1 'polypeptide(L)'
;METQQELEWGEAQKIVLSENLVATAKQQLLFLAEIDRNRGLYDDGPLLHIAIYRYKYCWLPLLAKHIESPVTENPLVVPLDCEWIWHCHRLNPVRYKTDCMELYGRRLGNSNVLSSTQGTSKEESEKIWDSMYPSEPYELVGPNNHSLQGFAENFLEAKQSTTNYDLISAVKRQNTFFYQVSRPYWKEDTFLEGAVARYKGFLHLIKRNKEMRINRFSVPTYDIDLIWHSHQLHPVSYCNDLVAIMGKVLQHDDTDSDRTKGQKLDVGFSETTAQWEETFGSRYWKAGAMYRGSPPSPLTVDKYKIVDSHHYSSAPSNNTNQNLIQLPQKLLVQVMLEIVDVRNLPSGHKGKLLVSFNKKQEDVFFNTKKQLRISSKTRGKQVAVFQCESNGELLLELISRPSFNFRGLKLAKVLGKTSINLEDLQNVASKLPIEKWLDLTCTANWSKPISIRIGLSLTPPVSAPYKLHFVSMLPFKKSYFSFLLPRRFQQFKCWTNINVVNEASNRIINIQTGNLSTEKTKSSINKKVIGRTASGKTHLLAELKGTVCSMENSNWMLQIKKTGDEDKRLFELFELTGTRNVTLILSIDSLFYY
;
A
#
# COMPACT_ATOMS: atom_id res chain seq x y z
N MET A 1 6.89 -27.79 29.40
CA MET A 1 8.26 -27.25 29.32
C MET A 1 8.30 -26.43 28.05
N GLU A 2 8.49 -25.12 28.15
CA GLU A 2 8.59 -24.24 26.98
C GLU A 2 9.77 -24.69 26.11
N THR A 3 9.58 -24.66 24.80
CA THR A 3 10.66 -24.97 23.85
C THR A 3 11.72 -23.87 23.89
N GLN A 4 12.99 -24.19 23.59
CA GLN A 4 14.05 -23.16 23.49
C GLN A 4 13.63 -21.98 22.58
N GLN A 5 12.87 -22.27 21.53
CA GLN A 5 12.39 -21.29 20.56
C GLN A 5 11.38 -20.30 21.17
N GLU A 6 10.50 -20.76 22.07
CA GLU A 6 9.57 -19.91 22.82
C GLU A 6 10.33 -19.01 23.81
N LEU A 7 11.36 -19.54 24.46
CA LEU A 7 12.23 -18.76 25.35
C LEU A 7 12.98 -17.66 24.60
N GLU A 8 13.57 -17.97 23.43
CA GLU A 8 14.25 -16.96 22.60
C GLU A 8 13.29 -15.86 22.14
N TRP A 9 12.06 -16.22 21.77
CA TRP A 9 11.04 -15.23 21.42
C TRP A 9 10.68 -14.37 22.63
N GLY A 10 10.51 -14.98 23.82
CA GLY A 10 10.27 -14.29 25.08
C GLY A 10 11.38 -13.28 25.43
N GLU A 11 12.66 -13.67 25.30
CA GLU A 11 13.80 -12.78 25.49
C GLU A 11 13.80 -11.61 24.50
N ALA A 12 13.49 -11.86 23.22
CA ALA A 12 13.39 -10.80 22.23
C ALA A 12 12.31 -9.77 22.61
N GLN A 13 11.17 -10.21 23.14
CA GLN A 13 10.09 -9.28 23.51
C GLN A 13 10.40 -8.42 24.73
N LYS A 14 11.39 -8.80 25.56
CA LYS A 14 11.89 -7.98 26.69
C LYS A 14 12.65 -6.73 26.24
N ILE A 15 13.00 -6.60 24.96
CA ILE A 15 13.60 -5.38 24.42
C ILE A 15 12.65 -4.20 24.65
N VAL A 16 13.14 -3.20 25.38
CA VAL A 16 12.44 -1.94 25.63
C VAL A 16 12.83 -0.95 24.55
N LEU A 17 11.84 -0.26 23.99
CA LEU A 17 12.00 0.78 22.98
C LEU A 17 11.38 2.05 23.54
N SER A 18 12.05 3.18 23.39
CA SER A 18 11.68 4.46 24.00
C SER A 18 10.46 5.10 23.33
N GLU A 19 10.22 4.80 22.05
CA GLU A 19 9.15 5.40 21.25
C GLU A 19 7.92 4.49 21.09
N ASN A 20 6.73 5.09 20.97
CA ASN A 20 5.54 4.38 20.52
C ASN A 20 5.60 4.17 18.99
N LEU A 21 6.29 3.11 18.58
CA LEU A 21 6.54 2.84 17.17
C LEU A 21 5.29 2.55 16.34
N VAL A 22 4.17 2.14 16.95
CA VAL A 22 2.89 1.99 16.22
C VAL A 22 2.37 3.35 15.80
N ALA A 23 2.30 4.31 16.73
CA ALA A 23 1.87 5.67 16.43
C ALA A 23 2.82 6.35 15.43
N THR A 24 4.13 6.18 15.63
CA THR A 24 5.16 6.73 14.73
C THR A 24 5.05 6.14 13.31
N ALA A 25 4.80 4.83 13.17
CA ALA A 25 4.62 4.21 11.86
C ALA A 25 3.37 4.71 11.14
N LYS A 26 2.26 4.92 11.85
CA LYS A 26 1.07 5.55 11.26
C LYS A 26 1.36 6.96 10.76
N GLN A 27 2.08 7.77 11.55
CA GLN A 27 2.47 9.11 11.15
C GLN A 27 3.39 9.07 9.92
N GLN A 28 4.36 8.16 9.89
CA GLN A 28 5.24 7.95 8.75
C GLN A 28 4.45 7.56 7.50
N LEU A 29 3.46 6.67 7.60
CA LEU A 29 2.61 6.26 6.47
C LEU A 29 1.77 7.43 5.93
N LEU A 30 1.27 8.32 6.79
CA LEU A 30 0.56 9.53 6.37
C LEU A 30 1.49 10.49 5.63
N PHE A 31 2.68 10.71 6.17
CA PHE A 31 3.71 11.54 5.55
C PHE A 31 4.14 11.00 4.18
N LEU A 32 4.47 9.71 4.09
CA LEU A 32 4.84 9.08 2.82
C LEU A 32 3.71 9.12 1.78
N ALA A 33 2.45 9.02 2.21
CA ALA A 33 1.30 9.19 1.33
C ALA A 33 1.21 10.62 0.76
N GLU A 34 1.57 11.63 1.55
CA GLU A 34 1.61 13.02 1.08
C GLU A 34 2.77 13.27 0.11
N ILE A 35 3.95 12.69 0.37
CA ILE A 35 5.06 12.73 -0.57
C ILE A 35 4.71 12.03 -1.90
N ASP A 36 4.01 10.88 -1.84
CA ASP A 36 3.58 10.18 -3.06
C ASP A 36 2.56 10.99 -3.90
N ARG A 37 1.79 11.90 -3.28
CA ARG A 37 0.96 12.87 -4.00
C ARG A 37 1.79 13.96 -4.67
N ASN A 38 2.98 14.24 -4.14
CA ASN A 38 3.92 15.28 -4.57
C ASN A 38 5.16 14.70 -5.27
N ARG A 39 4.95 13.78 -6.24
CA ARG A 39 6.01 13.01 -6.93
C ARG A 39 7.17 13.81 -7.55
N GLY A 40 7.01 15.12 -7.78
CA GLY A 40 8.13 15.97 -8.20
C GLY A 40 9.30 16.02 -7.22
N LEU A 41 9.10 15.57 -5.97
CA LEU A 41 10.14 15.39 -4.95
C LEU A 41 10.87 14.04 -5.02
N TYR A 42 10.42 13.10 -5.85
CA TYR A 42 11.11 11.82 -6.07
C TYR A 42 12.15 11.88 -7.19
N ASP A 43 11.84 12.64 -8.24
CA ASP A 43 12.64 12.67 -9.45
C ASP A 43 13.85 13.59 -9.29
N ASP A 44 14.95 13.20 -9.93
CA ASP A 44 16.18 14.00 -10.01
C ASP A 44 15.95 15.20 -10.94
N GLY A 45 15.37 16.25 -10.37
CA GLY A 45 14.94 17.43 -11.09
C GLY A 45 14.95 18.68 -10.22
N PRO A 46 14.57 19.85 -10.78
CA PRO A 46 14.75 21.14 -10.13
C PRO A 46 14.09 21.24 -8.74
N LEU A 47 12.91 20.65 -8.57
CA LEU A 47 12.19 20.65 -7.30
C LEU A 47 12.97 19.91 -6.20
N LEU A 48 13.57 18.76 -6.51
CA LEU A 48 14.37 18.00 -5.55
C LEU A 48 15.65 18.78 -5.16
N HIS A 49 16.31 19.42 -6.12
CA HIS A 49 17.48 20.23 -5.84
C HIS A 49 17.16 21.44 -4.94
N ILE A 50 16.03 22.12 -5.18
CA ILE A 50 15.55 23.20 -4.30
C ILE A 50 15.24 22.67 -2.90
N ALA A 51 14.55 21.53 -2.79
CA ALA A 51 14.26 20.91 -1.50
C ALA A 51 15.54 20.59 -0.70
N ILE A 52 16.57 20.06 -1.37
CA ILE A 52 17.87 19.78 -0.76
C ILE A 52 18.55 21.07 -0.28
N TYR A 53 18.51 22.14 -1.07
CA TYR A 53 19.05 23.44 -0.69
C TYR A 53 18.33 24.00 0.54
N ARG A 54 16.99 24.09 0.49
CA ARG A 54 16.18 24.59 1.62
C ARG A 54 16.39 23.76 2.87
N TYR A 55 16.52 22.44 2.73
CA TYR A 55 16.88 21.56 3.84
C TYR A 55 18.25 21.90 4.46
N LYS A 56 19.29 22.04 3.63
CA LYS A 56 20.67 22.28 4.09
C LYS A 56 20.86 23.66 4.71
N TYR A 57 20.29 24.70 4.11
CA TYR A 57 20.62 26.09 4.44
C TYR A 57 19.53 26.84 5.20
N CYS A 58 18.29 26.33 5.19
CA CYS A 58 17.18 26.93 5.95
C CYS A 58 16.77 26.00 7.10
N TRP A 59 16.28 24.80 6.80
CA TRP A 59 15.68 23.94 7.82
C TRP A 59 16.67 23.43 8.87
N LEU A 60 17.83 22.87 8.46
CA LEU A 60 18.79 22.32 9.42
C LEU A 60 19.35 23.39 10.39
N PRO A 61 19.78 24.59 9.92
CA PRO A 61 20.19 25.67 10.82
C PRO A 61 19.05 26.14 11.75
N LEU A 62 17.82 26.27 11.24
CA LEU A 62 16.66 26.63 12.06
C LEU A 62 16.39 25.59 13.16
N LEU A 63 16.44 24.31 12.80
CA LEU A 63 16.28 23.20 13.74
C LEU A 63 17.38 23.21 14.81
N ALA A 64 18.64 23.44 14.41
CA ALA A 64 19.76 23.53 15.34
C ALA A 64 19.58 24.67 16.34
N LYS A 65 19.16 25.85 15.86
CA LYS A 65 18.86 27.01 16.69
C LYS A 65 17.70 26.73 17.64
N HIS A 66 16.59 26.15 17.17
CA HIS A 66 15.43 25.82 18.00
C HIS A 66 15.76 24.83 19.12
N ILE A 67 16.60 23.83 18.84
CA ILE A 67 17.04 22.83 19.84
C ILE A 67 18.00 23.45 20.85
N GLU A 68 18.83 24.41 20.45
CA GLU A 68 19.73 25.13 21.35
C GLU A 68 18.99 26.10 22.27
N SER A 69 18.12 26.92 21.68
CA SER A 69 17.31 27.91 22.35
C SER A 69 15.97 27.96 21.62
N PRO A 70 14.87 27.47 22.22
CA PRO A 70 13.57 27.43 21.58
C PRO A 70 13.20 28.79 20.97
N VAL A 71 13.04 28.82 19.64
CA VAL A 71 12.66 30.05 18.91
C VAL A 71 11.17 30.38 19.07
N THR A 72 10.38 29.44 19.57
CA THR A 72 8.97 29.58 19.92
C THR A 72 8.61 28.54 20.98
N GLU A 73 7.58 28.82 21.77
CA GLU A 73 7.02 27.87 22.74
C GLU A 73 6.18 26.78 22.04
N ASN A 74 5.60 27.10 20.89
CA ASN A 74 4.80 26.17 20.12
C ASN A 74 5.69 25.21 19.31
N PRO A 75 5.20 23.99 18.97
CA PRO A 75 5.94 23.11 18.09
C PRO A 75 6.17 23.70 16.69
N LEU A 76 7.37 23.54 16.15
CA LEU A 76 7.68 23.90 14.77
C LEU A 76 7.10 22.86 13.81
N VAL A 77 6.39 23.30 12.79
CA VAL A 77 5.99 22.46 11.65
C VAL A 77 7.08 22.57 10.59
N VAL A 78 7.51 21.43 10.05
CA VAL A 78 8.50 21.39 8.97
C VAL A 78 7.83 21.56 7.60
N PRO A 79 8.37 22.35 6.66
CA PRO A 79 7.90 22.34 5.27
C PRO A 79 8.00 20.95 4.62
N LEU A 80 7.01 20.57 3.80
CA LEU A 80 6.87 19.21 3.27
C LEU A 80 8.13 18.69 2.54
N ASP A 81 8.74 19.54 1.72
CA ASP A 81 9.94 19.23 0.95
C ASP A 81 11.19 19.07 1.84
N CYS A 82 11.36 19.96 2.83
CA CYS A 82 12.43 19.89 3.81
C CYS A 82 12.27 18.64 4.69
N GLU A 83 11.03 18.29 5.07
CA GLU A 83 10.73 17.07 5.81
C GLU A 83 11.13 15.82 5.02
N TRP A 84 10.93 15.81 3.71
CA TRP A 84 11.30 14.70 2.84
C TRP A 84 12.81 14.46 2.80
N ILE A 85 13.59 15.53 2.63
CA ILE A 85 15.05 15.41 2.65
C ILE A 85 15.52 15.03 4.05
N TRP A 86 14.93 15.60 5.10
CA TRP A 86 15.23 15.26 6.48
C TRP A 86 14.90 13.80 6.83
N HIS A 87 13.78 13.29 6.32
CA HIS A 87 13.39 11.88 6.41
C HIS A 87 14.49 10.99 5.80
N CYS A 88 14.85 11.23 4.54
CA CYS A 88 15.87 10.43 3.84
C CYS A 88 17.25 10.50 4.50
N HIS A 89 17.63 11.65 5.06
CA HIS A 89 18.90 11.80 5.77
C HIS A 89 18.92 10.97 7.07
N ARG A 90 17.84 11.00 7.86
CA ARG A 90 17.74 10.25 9.14
C ARG A 90 17.73 8.74 8.98
N LEU A 91 17.31 8.22 7.82
CA LEU A 91 17.39 6.78 7.53
C LEU A 91 18.83 6.26 7.42
N ASN A 92 19.84 7.14 7.38
CA ASN A 92 21.23 6.80 7.67
C ASN A 92 21.65 7.37 9.04
N PRO A 93 21.33 6.68 10.15
CA PRO A 93 21.41 7.25 11.50
C PRO A 93 22.85 7.55 11.94
N VAL A 94 23.83 6.78 11.44
CA VAL A 94 25.25 7.03 11.71
C VAL A 94 25.70 8.30 11.00
N ARG A 95 25.38 8.43 9.69
CA ARG A 95 25.75 9.61 8.91
C ARG A 95 25.06 10.87 9.45
N TYR A 96 23.76 10.80 9.70
CA TYR A 96 22.99 11.91 10.24
C TYR A 96 23.56 12.40 11.57
N LYS A 97 23.88 11.47 12.48
CA LYS A 97 24.54 11.81 13.75
C LYS A 97 25.88 12.51 13.53
N THR A 98 26.74 11.97 12.66
CA THR A 98 28.05 12.57 12.35
C THR A 98 27.88 13.99 11.79
N ASP A 99 27.00 14.18 10.80
CA ASP A 99 26.75 15.48 10.19
C ASP A 99 26.22 16.49 11.20
N CYS A 100 25.27 16.12 12.07
CA CYS A 100 24.78 17.02 13.10
C CYS A 100 25.88 17.43 14.10
N MET A 101 26.75 16.49 14.48
CA MET A 101 27.86 16.77 15.38
C MET A 101 28.92 17.66 14.73
N GLU A 102 29.29 17.41 13.48
CA GLU A 102 30.29 18.20 12.74
C GLU A 102 29.81 19.61 12.43
N LEU A 103 28.53 19.78 12.06
CA LEU A 103 27.99 21.06 11.63
C LEU A 103 27.47 21.93 12.78
N TYR A 104 26.92 21.32 13.83
CA TYR A 104 26.19 22.04 14.89
C TYR A 104 26.66 21.67 16.31
N GLY A 105 27.66 20.80 16.45
CA GLY A 105 28.20 20.37 17.75
C GLY A 105 27.25 19.53 18.61
N ARG A 106 26.07 19.15 18.08
CA ARG A 106 25.03 18.45 18.83
C ARG A 106 24.20 17.54 17.94
N ARG A 107 23.52 16.56 18.54
CA ARG A 107 22.54 15.72 17.83
C ARG A 107 21.24 16.50 17.68
N LEU A 108 20.74 16.61 16.46
CA LEU A 108 19.43 17.20 16.20
C LEU A 108 18.35 16.12 16.31
N GLY A 109 17.45 16.29 17.26
CA GLY A 109 16.28 15.42 17.48
C GLY A 109 15.01 15.97 16.84
N ASN A 110 13.87 15.39 17.22
CA ASN A 110 12.54 15.85 16.78
C ASN A 110 11.78 16.56 17.93
N SER A 111 12.48 16.96 18.99
CA SER A 111 11.86 17.60 20.15
C SER A 111 11.16 18.87 19.72
N ASN A 112 9.86 18.96 20.01
CA ASN A 112 9.00 20.10 19.66
C ASN A 112 8.93 20.39 18.13
N VAL A 113 9.02 19.35 17.30
CA VAL A 113 8.87 19.45 15.84
C VAL A 113 7.77 18.50 15.37
N LEU A 114 6.83 19.02 14.59
CA LEU A 114 5.69 18.31 14.02
C LEU A 114 5.86 18.11 12.51
N SER A 115 5.33 16.99 12.02
CA SER A 115 5.28 16.69 10.58
C SER A 115 4.34 17.65 9.85
N SER A 116 4.64 17.94 8.57
CA SER A 116 3.81 18.75 7.67
C SER A 116 2.39 18.21 7.50
N THR A 117 2.17 16.93 7.80
CA THR A 117 0.86 16.26 7.72
C THR A 117 0.07 16.28 9.02
N GLN A 118 0.61 16.85 10.10
CA GLN A 118 -0.12 17.02 11.35
C GLN A 118 -0.98 18.29 11.26
N GLY A 119 -2.29 18.14 11.49
CA GLY A 119 -3.31 19.19 11.30
C GLY A 119 -3.27 20.36 12.29
N THR A 120 -2.11 20.66 12.86
CA THR A 120 -1.86 21.85 13.68
C THR A 120 -1.63 23.07 12.79
N SER A 121 -1.97 24.27 13.28
CA SER A 121 -1.70 25.51 12.54
C SER A 121 -0.20 25.69 12.33
N LYS A 122 0.21 25.90 11.08
CA LYS A 122 1.59 26.16 10.65
C LYS A 122 1.96 27.65 10.65
N GLU A 123 1.02 28.53 10.98
CA GLU A 123 1.17 29.99 10.91
C GLU A 123 2.38 30.51 11.69
N GLU A 124 2.65 29.93 12.87
CA GLU A 124 3.80 30.34 13.68
C GLU A 124 5.13 29.95 13.03
N SER A 125 5.19 28.75 12.44
CA SER A 125 6.39 28.29 11.73
C SER A 125 6.63 29.10 10.45
N GLU A 126 5.55 29.48 9.76
CA GLU A 126 5.57 30.38 8.60
C GLU A 126 6.14 31.76 8.97
N LYS A 127 5.64 32.39 10.05
CA LYS A 127 6.18 33.69 10.52
C LYS A 127 7.66 33.64 10.86
N ILE A 128 8.09 32.59 11.55
CA ILE A 128 9.50 32.40 11.92
C ILE A 128 10.34 32.20 10.66
N TRP A 129 9.84 31.41 9.71
CA TRP A 129 10.51 31.18 8.43
C TRP A 129 10.65 32.47 7.63
N ASP A 130 9.57 33.23 7.44
CA ASP A 130 9.57 34.49 6.70
C ASP A 130 10.49 35.53 7.35
N SER A 131 10.61 35.52 8.68
CA SER A 131 11.55 36.39 9.40
C SER A 131 13.01 35.99 9.22
N MET A 132 13.33 34.69 9.13
CA MET A 132 14.71 34.21 8.98
C MET A 132 15.17 34.13 7.51
N TYR A 133 14.24 33.85 6.60
CA TYR A 133 14.48 33.61 5.18
C TYR A 133 13.50 34.41 4.30
N PRO A 134 13.53 35.75 4.30
CA PRO A 134 12.53 36.57 3.61
C PRO A 134 12.45 36.35 2.09
N SER A 135 13.51 35.83 1.48
CA SER A 135 13.59 35.53 0.05
C SER A 135 13.10 34.13 -0.31
N GLU A 136 12.85 33.26 0.67
CA GLU A 136 12.49 31.86 0.46
C GLU A 136 11.06 31.63 1.00
N PRO A 137 10.08 31.29 0.15
CA PRO A 137 8.73 31.01 0.63
C PRO A 137 8.71 29.77 1.54
N TYR A 138 7.79 29.72 2.50
CA TYR A 138 7.63 28.55 3.38
C TYR A 138 7.12 27.30 2.62
N GLU A 139 6.16 27.45 1.71
CA GLU A 139 5.68 26.37 0.84
C GLU A 139 6.28 26.46 -0.56
N LEU A 140 6.76 25.33 -1.09
CA LEU A 140 7.10 25.23 -2.52
C LEU A 140 5.82 25.14 -3.36
N VAL A 141 5.41 26.27 -3.92
CA VAL A 141 4.43 26.30 -5.01
C VAL A 141 5.15 25.89 -6.30
N GLY A 142 4.53 25.02 -7.12
CA GLY A 142 5.15 24.29 -8.23
C GLY A 142 5.97 25.10 -9.28
N PRO A 143 6.51 24.44 -10.31
CA PRO A 143 7.65 24.91 -11.13
C PRO A 143 7.46 26.20 -11.97
N ASN A 144 6.35 26.93 -11.84
CA ASN A 144 6.09 28.16 -12.59
C ASN A 144 6.47 29.46 -11.86
N ASN A 145 7.21 29.40 -10.75
CA ASN A 145 7.59 30.60 -9.99
C ASN A 145 9.05 31.01 -10.20
N HIS A 146 9.27 32.33 -10.16
CA HIS A 146 10.56 33.03 -10.12
C HIS A 146 11.57 32.52 -9.06
N SER A 147 11.16 31.63 -8.14
CA SER A 147 12.02 30.96 -7.15
C SER A 147 13.11 30.07 -7.78
N LEU A 148 12.88 29.52 -8.97
CA LEU A 148 13.90 28.77 -9.72
C LEU A 148 15.07 29.65 -10.20
N GLN A 149 14.84 30.95 -10.40
CA GLN A 149 15.86 31.87 -10.92
C GLN A 149 16.79 32.38 -9.81
N GLY A 150 16.25 32.67 -8.61
CA GLY A 150 17.07 32.97 -7.42
C GLY A 150 17.83 31.75 -6.89
N PHE A 151 17.33 30.53 -7.11
CA PHE A 151 18.01 29.28 -6.74
C PHE A 151 19.40 29.14 -7.39
N ALA A 152 19.53 29.47 -8.68
CA ALA A 152 20.81 29.33 -9.40
C ALA A 152 21.88 30.31 -8.88
N GLU A 153 21.47 31.51 -8.46
CA GLU A 153 22.35 32.54 -7.91
C GLU A 153 22.77 32.20 -6.46
N ASN A 154 21.83 31.75 -5.62
CA ASN A 154 22.08 31.35 -4.24
C ASN A 154 22.92 30.06 -4.11
N PHE A 155 22.80 29.13 -5.07
CA PHE A 155 23.58 27.89 -5.09
C PHE A 155 25.08 28.13 -5.28
N LEU A 156 25.46 29.21 -5.96
CA LEU A 156 26.86 29.58 -6.23
C LEU A 156 27.53 30.31 -5.06
N GLU A 157 26.77 30.99 -4.19
CA GLU A 157 27.29 31.76 -3.06
C GLU A 157 27.37 30.97 -1.73
N ALA A 158 26.71 29.82 -1.62
CA ALA A 158 26.65 29.01 -0.40
C ALA A 158 28.00 28.30 -0.08
N LYS A 159 28.98 29.07 0.40
CA LYS A 159 30.31 28.64 0.88
C LYS A 159 30.33 28.18 2.35
N GLN A 160 29.23 27.68 2.89
CA GLN A 160 29.22 27.11 4.25
C GLN A 160 29.50 25.61 4.21
N SER A 161 30.13 25.08 5.27
CA SER A 161 30.28 23.64 5.44
C SER A 161 28.89 23.00 5.49
N THR A 162 28.60 22.08 4.57
CA THR A 162 27.35 21.30 4.59
C THR A 162 27.65 19.80 4.55
N THR A 163 26.62 18.97 4.74
CA THR A 163 26.76 17.53 4.61
C THR A 163 27.23 17.14 3.20
N ASN A 164 28.25 16.28 3.14
CA ASN A 164 28.73 15.61 1.94
C ASN A 164 27.93 14.33 1.62
N TYR A 165 26.87 14.04 2.37
CA TYR A 165 26.00 12.91 2.10
C TYR A 165 25.21 13.13 0.81
N ASP A 166 25.20 12.13 -0.06
CA ASP A 166 24.44 12.16 -1.30
C ASP A 166 22.94 11.99 -1.02
N LEU A 167 22.28 13.12 -0.78
CA LEU A 167 20.85 13.21 -0.51
C LEU A 167 19.99 12.85 -1.73
N ILE A 168 20.50 13.03 -2.96
CA ILE A 168 19.78 12.63 -4.18
C ILE A 168 19.70 11.12 -4.22
N SER A 169 20.82 10.43 -4.02
CA SER A 169 20.84 8.97 -3.93
C SER A 169 20.02 8.47 -2.73
N ALA A 170 20.01 9.18 -1.60
CA ALA A 170 19.15 8.82 -0.46
C ALA A 170 17.66 8.87 -0.82
N VAL A 171 17.20 9.91 -1.52
CA VAL A 171 15.82 10.02 -2.02
C VAL A 171 15.50 8.90 -3.01
N LYS A 172 16.40 8.62 -3.96
CA LYS A 172 16.23 7.55 -4.95
C LYS A 172 16.03 6.18 -4.31
N ARG A 173 16.69 5.87 -3.19
CA ARG A 173 16.52 4.59 -2.48
C ARG A 173 15.14 4.45 -1.82
N GLN A 174 14.49 5.56 -1.50
CA GLN A 174 13.21 5.57 -0.78
C GLN A 174 11.98 5.75 -1.69
N ASN A 175 12.16 6.08 -2.97
CA ASN A 175 11.07 6.39 -3.91
C ASN A 175 10.00 5.30 -4.06
N THR A 176 10.37 4.03 -3.94
CA THR A 176 9.45 2.88 -4.08
C THR A 176 8.94 2.37 -2.74
N PHE A 177 9.48 2.85 -1.62
CA PHE A 177 9.19 2.32 -0.30
C PHE A 177 7.71 2.43 0.05
N PHE A 178 7.10 3.61 -0.18
CA PHE A 178 5.67 3.81 0.06
C PHE A 178 4.80 2.83 -0.74
N TYR A 179 5.16 2.54 -1.99
CA TYR A 179 4.44 1.54 -2.77
C TYR A 179 4.45 0.17 -2.08
N GLN A 180 5.51 -0.19 -1.35
CA GLN A 180 5.57 -1.46 -0.64
C GLN A 180 4.63 -1.46 0.58
N VAL A 181 4.57 -0.35 1.33
CA VAL A 181 3.85 -0.24 2.62
C VAL A 181 2.48 0.47 2.55
N SER A 182 1.90 0.65 1.36
CA SER A 182 0.70 1.48 1.14
C SER A 182 -0.66 0.75 1.19
N ARG A 183 -0.72 -0.56 1.44
CA ARG A 183 -2.02 -1.27 1.46
C ARG A 183 -2.88 -0.84 2.66
N PRO A 184 -4.22 -0.99 2.59
CA PRO A 184 -5.09 -0.57 3.69
C PRO A 184 -4.77 -1.20 5.05
N TYR A 185 -4.32 -2.47 5.08
CA TYR A 185 -4.03 -3.19 6.33
C TYR A 185 -2.85 -2.63 7.12
N TRP A 186 -2.02 -1.77 6.51
CA TRP A 186 -0.93 -1.07 7.22
C TRP A 186 -1.43 -0.01 8.21
N LYS A 187 -2.72 0.37 8.12
CA LYS A 187 -3.35 1.31 9.04
C LYS A 187 -3.94 0.62 10.28
N GLU A 188 -4.04 -0.71 10.26
CA GLU A 188 -4.62 -1.49 11.35
C GLU A 188 -3.61 -1.64 12.49
N ASP A 189 -3.99 -1.24 13.70
CA ASP A 189 -3.12 -1.29 14.89
C ASP A 189 -2.55 -2.68 15.12
N THR A 190 -3.40 -3.69 15.02
CA THR A 190 -2.99 -5.09 15.21
C THR A 190 -1.86 -5.50 14.25
N PHE A 191 -1.86 -5.04 13.00
CA PHE A 191 -0.78 -5.34 12.06
C PHE A 191 0.55 -4.72 12.50
N LEU A 192 0.51 -3.45 12.91
CA LEU A 192 1.68 -2.68 13.33
C LEU A 192 2.23 -3.16 14.68
N GLU A 193 1.37 -3.56 15.62
CA GLU A 193 1.78 -4.21 16.87
C GLU A 193 2.56 -5.50 16.59
N GLY A 194 2.06 -6.33 15.67
CA GLY A 194 2.77 -7.53 15.22
C GLY A 194 4.09 -7.22 14.52
N ALA A 195 4.16 -6.12 13.77
CA ALA A 195 5.39 -5.64 13.14
C ALA A 195 6.42 -5.18 14.18
N VAL A 196 6.00 -4.48 15.25
CA VAL A 196 6.87 -4.09 16.37
C VAL A 196 7.43 -5.32 17.09
N ALA A 197 6.58 -6.32 17.37
CA ALA A 197 7.04 -7.56 17.98
C ALA A 197 8.10 -8.28 17.12
N ARG A 198 7.91 -8.27 15.79
CA ARG A 198 8.88 -8.83 14.84
C ARG A 198 10.14 -8.00 14.72
N TYR A 199 10.05 -6.67 14.79
CA TYR A 199 11.21 -5.78 14.85
C TYR A 199 12.08 -6.06 16.09
N LYS A 200 11.47 -6.28 17.25
CA LYS A 200 12.20 -6.74 18.45
C LYS A 200 12.90 -8.10 18.21
N GLY A 201 12.20 -9.06 17.59
CA GLY A 201 12.79 -10.33 17.15
C GLY A 201 13.99 -10.15 16.21
N PHE A 202 13.91 -9.18 15.29
CA PHE A 202 14.98 -8.86 14.36
C PHE A 202 16.19 -8.23 15.05
N LEU A 203 15.97 -7.28 15.97
CA LEU A 203 17.03 -6.71 16.81
C LEU A 203 17.72 -7.78 17.67
N HIS A 204 16.94 -8.71 18.24
CA HIS A 204 17.48 -9.85 18.99
C HIS A 204 18.38 -10.72 18.12
N LEU A 205 17.96 -11.05 16.90
CA LEU A 205 18.76 -11.84 15.96
C LEU A 205 20.08 -11.15 15.63
N ILE A 206 20.06 -9.84 15.36
CA ILE A 206 21.28 -9.04 15.12
C ILE A 206 22.18 -9.03 16.36
N LYS A 207 21.60 -8.84 17.55
CA LYS A 207 22.33 -8.87 18.82
C LYS A 207 23.04 -10.21 19.03
N ARG A 208 22.33 -11.33 18.83
CA ARG A 208 22.89 -12.69 18.92
C ARG A 208 24.03 -12.91 17.94
N ASN A 209 23.87 -12.49 16.69
CA ASN A 209 24.95 -12.55 15.70
C ASN A 209 26.20 -11.79 16.16
N LYS A 210 26.02 -10.59 16.72
CA LYS A 210 27.12 -9.79 17.26
C LYS A 210 27.79 -10.47 18.46
N GLU A 211 27.03 -11.01 19.40
CA GLU A 211 27.54 -11.76 20.56
C GLU A 211 28.36 -12.98 20.14
N MET A 212 27.93 -13.68 19.08
CA MET A 212 28.64 -14.80 18.49
C MET A 212 29.76 -14.39 17.52
N ARG A 213 30.02 -13.09 17.33
CA ARG A 213 31.00 -12.53 16.38
C ARG A 213 30.77 -12.97 14.92
N ILE A 214 29.52 -13.21 14.56
CA ILE A 214 29.09 -13.55 13.21
C ILE A 214 28.76 -12.26 12.47
N ASN A 215 29.49 -11.97 11.39
CA ASN A 215 29.18 -10.85 10.50
C ASN A 215 28.23 -11.32 9.38
N ARG A 216 26.93 -11.07 9.55
CA ARG A 216 25.89 -11.44 8.57
C ARG A 216 25.03 -10.25 8.19
N PHE A 217 24.73 -10.14 6.90
CA PHE A 217 23.83 -9.13 6.38
C PHE A 217 22.38 -9.57 6.64
N SER A 218 21.74 -8.92 7.61
CA SER A 218 20.36 -9.24 8.01
C SER A 218 19.37 -8.39 7.20
N VAL A 219 18.44 -9.04 6.49
CA VAL A 219 17.51 -8.35 5.58
C VAL A 219 16.11 -8.32 6.21
N PRO A 220 15.55 -7.13 6.51
CA PRO A 220 14.20 -7.00 7.09
C PRO A 220 13.10 -7.35 6.07
N THR A 221 11.97 -7.89 6.54
CA THR A 221 10.70 -7.82 5.79
C THR A 221 10.13 -6.39 5.88
N TYR A 222 9.21 -5.99 4.99
CA TYR A 222 8.76 -4.59 4.94
C TYR A 222 8.02 -4.13 6.21
N ASP A 223 7.40 -5.04 6.95
CA ASP A 223 6.77 -4.72 8.24
C ASP A 223 7.84 -4.34 9.29
N ILE A 224 8.92 -5.12 9.34
CA ILE A 224 10.09 -4.84 10.18
C ILE A 224 10.77 -3.55 9.72
N ASP A 225 10.96 -3.36 8.41
CA ASP A 225 11.67 -2.20 7.85
C ASP A 225 10.89 -0.90 8.07
N LEU A 226 9.54 -0.91 7.96
CA LEU A 226 8.72 0.25 8.32
C LEU A 226 8.92 0.66 9.78
N ILE A 227 8.85 -0.30 10.71
CA ILE A 227 9.05 -0.03 12.13
C ILE A 227 10.49 0.43 12.40
N TRP A 228 11.46 -0.13 11.70
CA TRP A 228 12.86 0.29 11.80
C TRP A 228 13.04 1.73 11.33
N HIS A 229 12.50 2.10 10.16
CA HIS A 229 12.50 3.49 9.68
C HIS A 229 11.83 4.41 10.70
N SER A 230 10.65 4.04 11.21
CA SER A 230 9.93 4.80 12.23
C SER A 230 10.78 5.08 13.47
N HIS A 231 11.55 4.07 13.91
CA HIS A 231 12.49 4.22 15.01
C HIS A 231 13.65 5.15 14.66
N GLN A 232 14.25 5.03 13.46
CA GLN A 232 15.35 5.89 12.99
C GLN A 232 14.95 7.36 12.83
N LEU A 233 13.68 7.64 12.51
CA LEU A 233 13.15 9.00 12.47
C LEU A 233 13.19 9.72 13.83
N HIS A 234 13.49 9.00 14.92
CA HIS A 234 13.70 9.54 16.27
C HIS A 234 15.18 9.35 16.67
N PRO A 235 16.11 10.14 16.11
CA PRO A 235 17.55 9.83 16.13
C PRO A 235 18.15 9.80 17.55
N VAL A 236 17.60 10.57 18.50
CA VAL A 236 18.03 10.55 19.91
C VAL A 236 17.61 9.23 20.57
N SER A 237 16.32 8.89 20.50
CA SER A 237 15.76 7.65 21.05
C SER A 237 16.39 6.41 20.40
N TYR A 238 16.49 6.39 19.08
CA TYR A 238 17.18 5.33 18.32
C TYR A 238 18.62 5.12 18.79
N CYS A 239 19.39 6.20 18.93
CA CYS A 239 20.76 6.07 19.38
C CYS A 239 20.84 5.49 20.80
N ASN A 240 19.99 5.94 21.70
CA ASN A 240 19.99 5.49 23.09
C ASN A 240 19.57 4.02 23.21
N ASP A 241 18.47 3.65 22.56
CA ASP A 241 17.93 2.29 22.55
C ASP A 241 18.93 1.29 21.96
N LEU A 242 19.51 1.60 20.80
CA LEU A 242 20.44 0.69 20.14
C LEU A 242 21.77 0.58 20.92
N VAL A 243 22.24 1.67 21.55
CA VAL A 243 23.38 1.57 22.47
C VAL A 243 23.04 0.70 23.68
N ALA A 244 21.84 0.79 24.25
CA ALA A 244 21.44 -0.07 25.36
C ALA A 244 21.31 -1.56 24.94
N ILE A 245 20.76 -1.83 23.75
CA ILE A 245 20.49 -3.19 23.27
C ILE A 245 21.78 -3.90 22.82
N MET A 246 22.64 -3.21 22.07
CA MET A 246 23.79 -3.82 21.39
C MET A 246 25.13 -3.08 21.64
N GLY A 247 25.16 -2.01 22.43
CA GLY A 247 26.39 -1.26 22.75
C GLY A 247 26.88 -0.31 21.64
N LYS A 248 26.15 -0.18 20.52
CA LYS A 248 26.44 0.78 19.45
C LYS A 248 25.19 1.09 18.63
N VAL A 249 25.22 2.19 17.88
CA VAL A 249 24.17 2.48 16.90
C VAL A 249 24.23 1.45 15.77
N LEU A 250 23.07 0.88 15.43
CA LEU A 250 22.95 -0.02 14.28
C LEU A 250 22.92 0.83 13.00
N GLN A 251 23.77 0.47 12.03
CA GLN A 251 23.73 1.09 10.71
C GLN A 251 22.59 0.46 9.89
N HIS A 252 21.92 1.29 9.09
CA HIS A 252 20.97 0.84 8.08
C HIS A 252 21.63 1.09 6.73
N ASP A 253 22.01 0.01 6.06
CA ASP A 253 22.59 0.04 4.72
C ASP A 253 21.47 -0.32 3.73
N ASP A 254 20.87 0.70 3.13
CA ASP A 254 19.81 0.58 2.12
C ASP A 254 20.34 0.68 0.68
N THR A 255 21.66 0.68 0.48
CA THR A 255 22.29 0.93 -0.83
C THR A 255 22.06 -0.19 -1.85
N ASP A 256 21.78 -1.40 -1.38
CA ASP A 256 21.49 -2.53 -2.23
C ASP A 256 19.99 -2.61 -2.55
N SER A 257 19.66 -2.67 -3.83
CA SER A 257 18.30 -2.88 -4.34
C SER A 257 18.22 -4.04 -5.33
N ASP A 258 19.34 -4.72 -5.61
CA ASP A 258 19.40 -5.83 -6.55
C ASP A 258 18.85 -7.11 -5.91
N ARG A 259 17.63 -7.47 -6.30
CA ARG A 259 16.93 -8.67 -5.85
C ARG A 259 17.19 -9.89 -6.73
N THR A 260 18.16 -9.82 -7.63
CA THR A 260 18.52 -10.94 -8.51
C THR A 260 19.02 -12.12 -7.67
N LYS A 261 18.62 -13.33 -8.07
CA LYS A 261 18.97 -14.55 -7.34
C LYS A 261 20.49 -14.71 -7.20
N GLY A 262 20.95 -14.98 -5.99
CA GLY A 262 22.37 -15.14 -5.65
C GLY A 262 23.12 -13.83 -5.35
N GLN A 263 22.48 -12.67 -5.46
CA GLN A 263 23.06 -11.39 -5.05
C GLN A 263 22.95 -11.16 -3.54
N LYS A 264 23.64 -10.13 -3.03
CA LYS A 264 23.77 -9.83 -1.58
C LYS A 264 22.41 -9.77 -0.87
N LEU A 265 21.39 -9.13 -1.44
CA LEU A 265 20.04 -9.12 -0.86
C LEU A 265 19.36 -10.49 -0.84
N ASP A 266 19.45 -11.29 -1.91
CA ASP A 266 18.81 -12.61 -1.99
C ASP A 266 19.46 -13.60 -1.02
N VAL A 267 20.80 -13.60 -0.96
CA VAL A 267 21.57 -14.41 -0.01
C VAL A 267 21.29 -13.97 1.43
N GLY A 268 21.38 -12.66 1.71
CA GLY A 268 21.11 -12.12 3.05
C GLY A 268 19.69 -12.41 3.52
N PHE A 269 18.68 -12.30 2.64
CA PHE A 269 17.30 -12.65 2.97
C PHE A 269 17.13 -14.15 3.27
N SER A 270 17.78 -15.01 2.48
CA SER A 270 17.76 -16.46 2.70
C SER A 270 18.43 -16.85 4.02
N GLU A 271 19.58 -16.25 4.35
CA GLU A 271 20.28 -16.46 5.62
C GLU A 271 19.49 -15.94 6.81
N THR A 272 18.87 -14.76 6.68
CA THR A 272 18.02 -14.18 7.73
C THR A 272 16.81 -15.06 7.98
N THR A 273 16.18 -15.57 6.91
CA THR A 273 15.05 -16.49 6.99
C THR A 273 15.41 -17.78 7.73
N ALA A 274 16.56 -18.38 7.39
CA ALA A 274 17.01 -19.60 8.04
C ALA A 274 17.28 -19.39 9.54
N GLN A 275 17.98 -18.32 9.90
CA GLN A 275 18.27 -17.99 11.30
C GLN A 275 17.00 -17.68 12.10
N TRP A 276 16.06 -16.94 11.52
CA TRP A 276 14.80 -16.62 12.16
C TRP A 276 14.01 -17.90 12.49
N GLU A 277 13.90 -18.81 11.52
CA GLU A 277 13.20 -20.09 11.72
C GLU A 277 13.88 -21.00 12.74
N GLU A 278 15.23 -21.03 12.74
CA GLU A 278 15.99 -21.77 13.74
C GLU A 278 15.78 -21.21 15.14
N THR A 279 15.89 -19.88 15.28
CA THR A 279 15.82 -19.18 16.57
C THR A 279 14.42 -19.20 17.16
N PHE A 280 13.39 -18.93 16.36
CA PHE A 280 12.04 -18.68 16.87
C PHE A 280 11.02 -19.77 16.50
N GLY A 281 11.39 -20.76 15.68
CA GLY A 281 10.46 -21.81 15.25
C GLY A 281 9.31 -21.34 14.36
N SER A 282 9.30 -20.06 13.98
CA SER A 282 8.28 -19.43 13.15
C SER A 282 8.84 -19.09 11.78
N ARG A 283 7.98 -19.03 10.74
CA ARG A 283 8.41 -18.53 9.43
C ARG A 283 8.75 -17.05 9.47
N TYR A 284 9.77 -16.67 8.70
CA TYR A 284 10.19 -15.28 8.60
C TYR A 284 9.30 -14.47 7.67
N TRP A 285 8.87 -15.04 6.54
CA TRP A 285 7.91 -14.40 5.65
C TRP A 285 6.58 -14.19 6.36
N LYS A 286 5.86 -13.11 6.04
CA LYS A 286 4.55 -12.77 6.62
C LYS A 286 3.65 -12.15 5.55
N ALA A 287 2.37 -12.51 5.56
CA ALA A 287 1.38 -11.91 4.67
C ALA A 287 1.35 -10.38 4.87
N GLY A 288 1.33 -9.66 3.75
CA GLY A 288 1.36 -8.20 3.70
C GLY A 288 2.74 -7.56 3.83
N ALA A 289 3.77 -8.31 4.26
CA ALA A 289 5.11 -7.77 4.55
C ALA A 289 6.17 -8.11 3.48
N MET A 290 5.80 -8.87 2.45
CA MET A 290 6.72 -9.29 1.39
C MET A 290 6.76 -8.28 0.25
N TYR A 291 7.87 -8.28 -0.51
CA TYR A 291 8.05 -7.44 -1.69
C TYR A 291 6.90 -7.61 -2.68
N ARG A 292 6.30 -6.48 -3.10
CA ARG A 292 5.12 -6.43 -3.96
C ARG A 292 5.45 -6.34 -5.46
N GLY A 293 6.73 -6.35 -5.82
CA GLY A 293 7.18 -6.00 -7.16
C GLY A 293 7.44 -4.51 -7.30
N SER A 294 7.84 -4.10 -8.51
CA SER A 294 8.03 -2.70 -8.85
C SER A 294 6.68 -1.97 -8.88
N PRO A 295 6.63 -0.68 -8.47
CA PRO A 295 5.43 0.12 -8.63
C PRO A 295 5.04 0.17 -10.11
N PRO A 296 3.73 0.18 -10.43
CA PRO A 296 3.30 0.45 -11.81
C PRO A 296 3.77 1.85 -12.22
N SER A 297 4.07 2.03 -13.50
CA SER A 297 4.44 3.34 -14.04
C SER A 297 3.38 4.37 -13.66
N PRO A 298 3.77 5.55 -13.15
CA PRO A 298 2.82 6.62 -12.87
C PRO A 298 2.01 6.91 -14.13
N LEU A 299 0.68 7.02 -14.00
CA LEU A 299 -0.10 7.65 -15.05
C LEU A 299 0.37 9.10 -15.13
N THR A 300 0.78 9.55 -16.31
CA THR A 300 1.11 10.95 -16.59
C THR A 300 -0.16 11.78 -16.44
N VAL A 301 -0.47 12.19 -15.21
CA VAL A 301 -1.56 13.11 -14.94
C VAL A 301 -0.94 14.50 -14.98
N ASP A 302 -1.18 15.24 -16.07
CA ASP A 302 -0.92 16.67 -16.14
C ASP A 302 -1.67 17.38 -15.01
N LYS A 303 -0.97 17.63 -13.90
CA LYS A 303 -1.50 18.38 -12.76
C LYS A 303 -2.02 19.78 -13.17
N TYR A 304 -1.53 20.31 -14.29
CA TYR A 304 -1.83 21.65 -14.81
C TYR A 304 -3.16 21.76 -15.57
N LYS A 305 -3.85 20.65 -15.86
CA LYS A 305 -5.25 20.70 -16.35
C LYS A 305 -6.28 20.67 -15.19
N ILE A 306 -5.82 20.56 -13.94
CA ILE A 306 -6.66 20.47 -12.72
C ILE A 306 -6.64 21.79 -11.93
N VAL A 307 -6.04 22.86 -12.45
CA VAL A 307 -6.17 24.18 -11.84
C VAL A 307 -7.43 24.83 -12.38
N ASP A 308 -8.57 24.56 -11.75
CA ASP A 308 -9.64 25.54 -11.56
C ASP A 308 -10.69 25.06 -10.52
N SER A 309 -10.81 25.87 -9.47
CA SER A 309 -11.79 25.86 -8.36
C SER A 309 -11.66 24.78 -7.27
N HIS A 310 -10.74 25.01 -6.32
CA HIS A 310 -10.97 24.63 -4.93
C HIS A 310 -12.01 25.58 -4.30
N HIS A 311 -13.29 25.35 -4.60
CA HIS A 311 -14.37 25.82 -3.74
C HIS A 311 -14.93 24.60 -2.99
N TYR A 312 -14.49 24.42 -1.75
CA TYR A 312 -15.22 23.59 -0.80
C TYR A 312 -16.50 24.32 -0.42
N SER A 313 -17.57 24.12 -1.18
CA SER A 313 -18.91 24.39 -0.69
C SER A 313 -19.28 23.27 0.29
N SER A 314 -19.34 23.61 1.57
CA SER A 314 -19.93 22.76 2.61
C SER A 314 -21.32 22.31 2.17
N ALA A 315 -21.53 20.99 2.05
CA ALA A 315 -22.83 20.44 1.72
C ALA A 315 -23.85 20.78 2.82
N PRO A 316 -25.08 21.21 2.48
CA PRO A 316 -26.14 21.37 3.46
C PRO A 316 -26.51 20.00 4.03
N SER A 317 -26.45 19.86 5.36
CA SER A 317 -26.84 18.65 6.07
C SER A 317 -28.36 18.48 6.09
N ASN A 318 -28.92 17.86 5.04
CA ASN A 318 -30.29 17.35 5.08
C ASN A 318 -30.27 15.83 5.33
N ASN A 319 -30.56 15.45 6.58
CA ASN A 319 -30.56 14.09 7.11
C ASN A 319 -31.81 13.27 6.71
N THR A 320 -32.27 13.33 5.46
CA THR A 320 -33.53 12.66 5.09
C THR A 320 -33.41 11.44 4.18
N ASN A 321 -32.23 11.04 3.68
CA ASN A 321 -32.03 9.74 3.01
C ASN A 321 -30.57 9.24 3.10
N GLN A 322 -30.08 8.97 4.32
CA GLN A 322 -28.83 8.23 4.45
C GLN A 322 -29.05 6.78 3.94
N ASN A 323 -28.26 6.36 2.94
CA ASN A 323 -28.19 4.99 2.36
C ASN A 323 -29.07 4.66 1.13
N LEU A 324 -29.14 5.55 0.12
CA LEU A 324 -29.75 5.22 -1.18
C LEU A 324 -29.02 4.08 -1.94
N ILE A 325 -27.71 3.91 -1.74
CA ILE A 325 -26.90 2.83 -2.33
C ILE A 325 -26.28 2.02 -1.18
N GLN A 326 -26.79 0.81 -0.95
CA GLN A 326 -26.20 -0.15 -0.01
C GLN A 326 -25.37 -1.18 -0.79
N LEU A 327 -24.06 -1.13 -0.63
CA LEU A 327 -23.16 -2.18 -1.12
C LEU A 327 -22.77 -3.07 0.06
N PRO A 328 -22.94 -4.40 -0.04
CA PRO A 328 -22.58 -5.32 1.04
C PRO A 328 -21.08 -5.20 1.31
N GLN A 329 -20.70 -5.00 2.57
CA GLN A 329 -19.29 -4.89 2.95
C GLN A 329 -18.65 -6.26 2.79
N LYS A 330 -17.66 -6.36 1.92
CA LYS A 330 -16.79 -7.52 1.79
C LYS A 330 -15.47 -7.20 2.46
N LEU A 331 -14.98 -8.13 3.28
CA LEU A 331 -13.66 -8.02 3.89
C LEU A 331 -12.70 -8.94 3.14
N LEU A 332 -11.53 -8.42 2.80
CA LEU A 332 -10.49 -9.10 2.05
C LEU A 332 -9.29 -9.36 2.96
N VAL A 333 -8.67 -10.52 2.82
CA VAL A 333 -7.38 -10.85 3.42
C VAL A 333 -6.40 -11.27 2.34
N GLN A 334 -5.12 -10.97 2.55
CA GLN A 334 -4.04 -11.67 1.85
C GLN A 334 -3.62 -12.88 2.68
N VAL A 335 -3.49 -14.03 2.03
CA VAL A 335 -3.08 -15.30 2.65
C VAL A 335 -1.76 -15.74 2.05
N MET A 336 -0.84 -16.16 2.91
CA MET A 336 0.38 -16.87 2.55
C MET A 336 0.33 -18.30 3.12
N LEU A 337 0.44 -19.30 2.25
CA LEU A 337 0.34 -20.72 2.60
C LEU A 337 1.57 -21.50 2.11
N GLU A 338 2.21 -22.23 3.02
CA GLU A 338 3.27 -23.19 2.74
C GLU A 338 2.84 -24.60 3.17
N ILE A 339 3.19 -25.60 2.36
CA ILE A 339 3.09 -27.01 2.76
C ILE A 339 4.47 -27.50 3.16
N VAL A 340 4.65 -27.67 4.47
CA VAL A 340 5.94 -27.92 5.09
C VAL A 340 6.32 -29.38 5.04
N ASP A 341 5.41 -30.25 5.48
CA ASP A 341 5.70 -31.67 5.65
C ASP A 341 4.42 -32.52 5.63
N VAL A 342 4.59 -33.84 5.55
CA VAL A 342 3.52 -34.83 5.61
C VAL A 342 3.96 -36.03 6.42
N ARG A 343 3.08 -36.57 7.26
CA ARG A 343 3.37 -37.74 8.10
C ARG A 343 2.30 -38.82 7.96
N ASN A 344 2.64 -40.01 8.43
CA ASN A 344 1.77 -41.20 8.41
C ASN A 344 1.34 -41.64 7.00
N LEU A 345 2.20 -41.42 5.99
CA LEU A 345 1.95 -41.95 4.65
C LEU A 345 1.99 -43.49 4.63
N PRO A 346 1.20 -44.15 3.76
CA PRO A 346 1.33 -45.58 3.48
C PRO A 346 2.77 -46.05 3.27
N SER A 347 3.14 -47.15 3.94
CA SER A 347 4.38 -47.86 3.68
C SER A 347 4.49 -48.24 2.20
N GLY A 348 5.58 -47.82 1.54
CA GLY A 348 5.84 -48.10 0.12
C GLY A 348 5.28 -47.07 -0.87
N HIS A 349 4.79 -45.91 -0.42
CA HIS A 349 4.42 -44.82 -1.33
C HIS A 349 5.65 -44.32 -2.12
N LYS A 350 5.56 -44.34 -3.45
CA LYS A 350 6.62 -43.90 -4.39
C LYS A 350 6.19 -42.75 -5.31
N GLY A 351 5.05 -42.13 -5.02
CA GLY A 351 4.46 -41.07 -5.85
C GLY A 351 4.98 -39.68 -5.49
N LYS A 352 4.85 -38.72 -6.41
CA LYS A 352 5.06 -37.30 -6.09
C LYS A 352 3.81 -36.75 -5.39
N LEU A 353 4.02 -36.11 -4.24
CA LEU A 353 2.95 -35.51 -3.45
C LEU A 353 2.78 -34.03 -3.79
N LEU A 354 1.52 -33.62 -3.88
CA LEU A 354 1.07 -32.26 -4.14
C LEU A 354 -0.12 -31.99 -3.22
N VAL A 355 -0.30 -30.75 -2.81
CA VAL A 355 -1.54 -30.33 -2.14
C VAL A 355 -2.25 -29.35 -3.05
N SER A 356 -3.50 -29.64 -3.39
CA SER A 356 -4.36 -28.65 -4.03
C SER A 356 -5.19 -27.91 -2.99
N PHE A 357 -5.43 -26.63 -3.21
CA PHE A 357 -6.24 -25.81 -2.32
C PHE A 357 -7.13 -24.84 -3.10
N ASN A 358 -8.33 -24.62 -2.56
CA ASN A 358 -9.36 -23.70 -3.06
C ASN A 358 -10.27 -23.28 -1.89
N LYS A 359 -11.06 -22.22 -2.04
CA LYS A 359 -12.16 -21.99 -1.09
C LYS A 359 -13.29 -22.98 -1.35
N LYS A 360 -13.90 -23.48 -0.28
CA LYS A 360 -15.07 -24.38 -0.32
C LYS A 360 -16.26 -23.72 -1.01
N GLN A 361 -16.47 -22.44 -0.73
CA GLN A 361 -17.33 -21.55 -1.48
C GLN A 361 -16.44 -20.52 -2.18
N GLU A 362 -16.39 -20.60 -3.52
CA GLU A 362 -15.58 -19.69 -4.33
C GLU A 362 -16.06 -18.24 -4.17
N ASP A 363 -15.10 -17.32 -4.15
CA ASP A 363 -15.37 -15.90 -4.19
C ASP A 363 -14.68 -15.24 -5.40
N VAL A 364 -15.02 -13.99 -5.68
CA VAL A 364 -14.55 -13.26 -6.86
C VAL A 364 -13.03 -13.08 -6.86
N PHE A 365 -12.39 -13.12 -5.69
CA PHE A 365 -10.96 -12.94 -5.53
C PHE A 365 -10.19 -14.28 -5.59
N PHE A 366 -10.85 -15.38 -5.26
CA PHE A 366 -10.29 -16.72 -5.24
C PHE A 366 -11.28 -17.80 -5.72
N ASN A 367 -11.42 -17.89 -7.03
CA ASN A 367 -12.28 -18.84 -7.75
C ASN A 367 -11.48 -19.91 -8.51
N THR A 368 -10.18 -20.01 -8.28
CA THR A 368 -9.31 -20.96 -9.00
C THR A 368 -8.63 -21.90 -8.04
N LYS A 369 -8.71 -23.20 -8.34
CA LYS A 369 -7.98 -24.23 -7.61
C LYS A 369 -6.49 -24.14 -7.92
N LYS A 370 -5.68 -23.96 -6.88
CA LYS A 370 -4.21 -23.89 -6.98
C LYS A 370 -3.56 -25.14 -6.40
N GLN A 371 -2.27 -25.33 -6.69
CA GLN A 371 -1.51 -26.49 -6.23
C GLN A 371 -0.14 -26.06 -5.71
N LEU A 372 0.30 -26.68 -4.62
CA LEU A 372 1.63 -26.55 -4.04
C LEU A 372 2.31 -27.92 -3.95
N ARG A 373 3.63 -27.93 -4.08
CA ARG A 373 4.45 -29.10 -3.75
C ARG A 373 4.78 -29.07 -2.27
N ILE A 374 4.99 -30.26 -1.71
CA ILE A 374 5.53 -30.38 -0.35
C ILE A 374 7.01 -30.01 -0.40
N SER A 375 7.42 -29.01 0.38
CA SER A 375 8.79 -28.52 0.44
C SER A 375 9.71 -29.66 0.91
N SER A 376 10.68 -30.09 0.08
CA SER A 376 11.81 -30.91 0.54
C SER A 376 13.01 -30.01 0.82
N LYS A 377 13.88 -30.38 1.77
CA LYS A 377 15.13 -29.66 2.08
C LYS A 377 15.99 -29.34 0.83
N THR A 378 15.81 -30.10 -0.26
CA THR A 378 16.60 -30.04 -1.50
C THR A 378 15.99 -29.25 -2.66
N ARG A 379 14.69 -28.88 -2.64
CA ARG A 379 13.99 -28.34 -3.84
C ARG A 379 13.46 -26.91 -3.71
N GLY A 380 13.85 -26.20 -2.64
CA GLY A 380 13.39 -24.84 -2.37
C GLY A 380 11.95 -24.81 -1.83
N LYS A 381 11.69 -23.90 -0.90
CA LYS A 381 10.36 -23.73 -0.29
C LYS A 381 9.40 -23.07 -1.27
N GLN A 382 8.18 -23.58 -1.37
CA GLN A 382 7.11 -22.96 -2.16
C GLN A 382 6.05 -22.38 -1.24
N VAL A 383 5.81 -21.08 -1.37
CA VAL A 383 4.77 -20.37 -0.61
C VAL A 383 3.78 -19.77 -1.61
N ALA A 384 2.50 -20.14 -1.49
CA ALA A 384 1.45 -19.51 -2.27
C ALA A 384 1.04 -18.19 -1.61
N VAL A 385 0.93 -17.13 -2.42
CA VAL A 385 0.37 -15.84 -2.00
C VAL A 385 -0.89 -15.57 -2.81
N PHE A 386 -2.00 -15.29 -2.14
CA PHE A 386 -3.28 -14.98 -2.80
C PHE A 386 -4.15 -14.08 -1.92
N GLN A 387 -5.21 -13.53 -2.51
CA GLN A 387 -6.23 -12.75 -1.79
C GLN A 387 -7.57 -13.47 -1.89
N CYS A 388 -8.37 -13.42 -0.83
CA CYS A 388 -9.73 -13.96 -0.81
C CYS A 388 -10.60 -13.20 0.20
N GLU A 389 -11.91 -13.39 0.13
CA GLU A 389 -12.81 -12.91 1.18
C GLU A 389 -12.44 -13.58 2.51
N SER A 390 -12.51 -12.83 3.61
CA SER A 390 -12.03 -13.24 4.94
C SER A 390 -12.90 -14.29 5.63
N ASN A 391 -14.08 -14.58 5.08
CA ASN A 391 -15.03 -15.57 5.55
C ASN A 391 -14.85 -16.92 4.83
N GLY A 392 -15.43 -17.96 5.43
CA GLY A 392 -15.50 -19.29 4.84
C GLY A 392 -14.24 -20.15 5.00
N GLU A 393 -14.25 -21.30 4.34
CA GLU A 393 -13.27 -22.37 4.54
C GLU A 393 -12.31 -22.52 3.35
N LEU A 394 -11.01 -22.61 3.65
CA LEU A 394 -10.00 -23.05 2.71
C LEU A 394 -9.91 -24.58 2.75
N LEU A 395 -10.24 -25.24 1.64
CA LEU A 395 -10.14 -26.70 1.49
C LEU A 395 -8.74 -27.05 0.97
N LEU A 396 -8.10 -28.05 1.61
CA LEU A 396 -6.83 -28.61 1.19
C LEU A 396 -6.99 -30.10 0.90
N GLU A 397 -6.48 -30.55 -0.24
CA GLU A 397 -6.54 -31.95 -0.65
C GLU A 397 -5.12 -32.45 -0.96
N LEU A 398 -4.70 -33.50 -0.26
CA LEU A 398 -3.42 -34.15 -0.54
C LEU A 398 -3.58 -35.08 -1.75
N ILE A 399 -2.78 -34.85 -2.77
CA ILE A 399 -2.81 -35.56 -4.06
C ILE A 399 -1.51 -36.32 -4.25
N SER A 400 -1.65 -37.59 -4.61
CA SER A 400 -0.55 -38.45 -5.04
C SER A 400 -0.55 -38.61 -6.56
N ARG A 401 0.56 -38.25 -7.22
CA ARG A 401 0.81 -38.52 -8.64
C ARG A 401 1.82 -39.65 -8.83
N PRO A 402 1.56 -40.64 -9.70
CA PRO A 402 2.53 -41.69 -10.03
C PRO A 402 3.83 -41.11 -10.62
N SER A 403 4.96 -41.78 -10.39
CA SER A 403 6.28 -41.36 -10.88
C SER A 403 6.59 -41.84 -12.31
N PHE A 404 5.87 -42.85 -12.83
CA PHE A 404 6.03 -43.38 -14.18
C PHE A 404 4.67 -43.56 -14.87
N ASN A 405 4.56 -43.06 -16.11
CA ASN A 405 3.43 -43.31 -17.01
C ASN A 405 3.79 -44.49 -17.93
N PHE A 406 3.40 -45.71 -17.55
CA PHE A 406 3.33 -46.82 -18.52
C PHE A 406 1.87 -47.01 -18.95
N ARG A 407 1.67 -47.07 -20.28
CA ARG A 407 0.45 -47.46 -21.02
C ARG A 407 -0.82 -47.59 -20.17
N GLY A 408 -1.60 -46.51 -20.05
CA GLY A 408 -2.97 -46.52 -19.50
C GLY A 408 -3.11 -45.78 -18.16
N LEU A 409 -3.60 -44.53 -18.26
CA LEU A 409 -4.01 -43.58 -17.21
C LEU A 409 -4.08 -44.09 -15.75
N LYS A 410 -3.00 -43.96 -14.96
CA LYS A 410 -3.16 -43.80 -13.50
C LYS A 410 -3.43 -42.34 -13.18
N LEU A 411 -4.71 -42.00 -12.97
CA LEU A 411 -5.12 -40.66 -12.53
C LEU A 411 -4.51 -40.30 -11.18
N ALA A 412 -4.29 -39.01 -10.96
CA ALA A 412 -3.90 -38.48 -9.66
C ALA A 412 -4.95 -38.89 -8.60
N LYS A 413 -4.49 -39.47 -7.48
CA LYS A 413 -5.37 -39.94 -6.41
C LYS A 413 -5.36 -38.96 -5.25
N VAL A 414 -6.53 -38.52 -4.81
CA VAL A 414 -6.69 -37.77 -3.56
C VAL A 414 -6.54 -38.75 -2.39
N LEU A 415 -5.57 -38.50 -1.51
CA LEU A 415 -5.28 -39.33 -0.34
C LEU A 415 -6.12 -38.92 0.87
N GLY A 416 -6.48 -37.65 0.99
CA GLY A 416 -7.32 -37.13 2.06
C GLY A 416 -7.54 -35.62 1.93
N LYS A 417 -8.46 -35.09 2.72
CA LYS A 417 -8.84 -33.67 2.70
C LYS A 417 -8.87 -33.09 4.12
N THR A 418 -8.68 -31.78 4.23
CA THR A 418 -8.94 -31.01 5.45
C THR A 418 -9.41 -29.63 5.06
N SER A 419 -10.12 -28.93 5.94
CA SER A 419 -10.42 -27.52 5.76
C SER A 419 -9.86 -26.67 6.90
N ILE A 420 -9.69 -25.39 6.61
CA ILE A 420 -9.26 -24.36 7.55
C ILE A 420 -10.30 -23.26 7.49
N ASN A 421 -10.96 -22.97 8.61
CA ASN A 421 -11.84 -21.81 8.70
C ASN A 421 -10.98 -20.54 8.77
N LEU A 422 -11.19 -19.61 7.85
CA LEU A 422 -10.44 -18.35 7.81
C LEU A 422 -10.86 -17.41 8.94
N GLU A 423 -12.08 -17.53 9.46
CA GLU A 423 -12.62 -16.69 10.53
C GLU A 423 -11.92 -16.96 11.86
N ASP A 424 -11.65 -18.23 12.16
CA ASP A 424 -10.94 -18.67 13.37
C ASP A 424 -9.50 -18.10 13.43
N LEU A 425 -8.96 -17.68 12.28
CA LEU A 425 -7.59 -17.20 12.15
C LEU A 425 -7.49 -15.67 12.19
N GLN A 426 -8.60 -14.94 12.20
CA GLN A 426 -8.59 -13.47 12.16
C GLN A 426 -7.89 -12.87 13.40
N ASN A 427 -8.08 -13.48 14.58
CA ASN A 427 -7.42 -13.06 15.82
C ASN A 427 -5.89 -13.31 15.83
N VAL A 428 -5.40 -14.15 14.92
CA VAL A 428 -3.97 -14.54 14.82
C VAL A 428 -3.32 -13.95 13.57
N ALA A 429 -4.10 -13.40 12.64
CA ALA A 429 -3.61 -12.79 11.39
C ALA A 429 -2.53 -11.72 11.64
N SER A 430 -2.65 -10.93 12.71
CA SER A 430 -1.68 -9.92 13.09
C SER A 430 -0.36 -10.46 13.67
N LYS A 431 -0.31 -11.72 14.12
CA LYS A 431 0.82 -12.29 14.88
C LYS A 431 1.86 -12.98 13.97
N LEU A 432 2.73 -13.79 14.57
CA LEU A 432 3.67 -14.63 13.84
C LEU A 432 2.93 -15.64 12.94
N PRO A 433 3.51 -16.01 11.78
CA PRO A 433 2.99 -17.11 10.97
C PRO A 433 2.76 -18.37 11.81
N ILE A 434 1.59 -18.96 11.64
CA ILE A 434 1.16 -20.15 12.37
C ILE A 434 1.73 -21.36 11.68
N GLU A 435 2.30 -22.27 12.46
CA GLU A 435 2.67 -23.60 12.00
C GLU A 435 1.84 -24.67 12.72
N LYS A 436 1.11 -25.49 11.96
CA LYS A 436 0.17 -26.47 12.53
C LYS A 436 0.14 -27.77 11.74
N TRP A 437 -0.01 -28.87 12.45
CA TRP A 437 -0.38 -30.17 11.86
C TRP A 437 -1.90 -30.26 11.71
N LEU A 438 -2.35 -30.59 10.51
CA LEU A 438 -3.76 -30.84 10.19
C LEU A 438 -3.93 -32.30 9.78
N ASP A 439 -4.80 -33.00 10.49
CA ASP A 439 -5.16 -34.38 10.15
C ASP A 439 -6.13 -34.38 8.96
N LEU A 440 -5.89 -35.28 8.01
CA LEU A 440 -6.71 -35.44 6.84
C LEU A 440 -7.83 -36.45 7.10
N THR A 441 -9.03 -36.12 6.66
CA THR A 441 -10.11 -37.08 6.51
C THR A 441 -9.86 -37.91 5.25
N CYS A 442 -9.70 -39.22 5.45
CA CYS A 442 -9.45 -40.20 4.40
C CYS A 442 -10.66 -41.12 4.23
N THR A 443 -10.89 -41.61 3.01
CA THR A 443 -11.95 -42.61 2.74
C THR A 443 -11.54 -44.03 3.11
N ALA A 444 -10.26 -44.27 3.36
CA ALA A 444 -9.74 -45.57 3.82
C ALA A 444 -9.47 -45.52 5.33
N ASN A 445 -9.70 -46.64 6.02
CA ASN A 445 -9.44 -46.77 7.45
C ASN A 445 -7.96 -47.12 7.68
N TRP A 446 -7.15 -46.11 8.00
CA TRP A 446 -5.74 -46.26 8.40
C TRP A 446 -5.63 -46.33 9.92
N SER A 447 -4.59 -46.98 10.44
CA SER A 447 -4.33 -47.04 11.88
C SER A 447 -3.97 -45.68 12.49
N LYS A 448 -3.45 -44.75 11.69
CA LYS A 448 -3.22 -43.34 12.05
C LYS A 448 -3.63 -42.44 10.88
N PRO A 449 -4.26 -41.28 11.12
CA PRO A 449 -4.61 -40.35 10.06
C PRO A 449 -3.35 -39.79 9.39
N ILE A 450 -3.40 -39.61 8.07
CA ILE A 450 -2.38 -38.86 7.34
C ILE A 450 -2.50 -37.40 7.79
N SER A 451 -1.40 -36.75 8.15
CA SER A 451 -1.41 -35.33 8.52
C SER A 451 -0.50 -34.53 7.61
N ILE A 452 -0.87 -33.29 7.31
CA ILE A 452 -0.01 -32.30 6.65
C ILE A 452 0.39 -31.21 7.65
N ARG A 453 1.65 -30.79 7.58
CA ARG A 453 2.15 -29.63 8.33
C ARG A 453 2.10 -28.42 7.41
N ILE A 454 1.46 -27.36 7.85
CA ILE A 454 1.33 -26.11 7.08
C ILE A 454 1.98 -24.95 7.81
N GLY A 455 2.49 -24.00 7.05
CA GLY A 455 2.79 -22.64 7.50
C GLY A 455 1.76 -21.68 6.92
N LEU A 456 1.15 -20.84 7.75
CA LEU A 456 0.05 -19.97 7.35
C LEU A 456 0.16 -18.58 7.97
N SER A 457 -0.02 -17.54 7.14
CA SER A 457 -0.08 -16.15 7.59
C SER A 457 -1.19 -15.40 6.84
N LEU A 458 -1.89 -14.51 7.52
CA LEU A 458 -2.98 -13.70 6.97
C LEU A 458 -2.75 -12.23 7.30
N THR A 459 -3.17 -11.30 6.46
CA THR A 459 -3.30 -9.89 6.87
C THR A 459 -4.58 -9.69 7.67
N PRO A 460 -4.70 -8.64 8.50
CA PRO A 460 -5.99 -8.23 9.03
C PRO A 460 -7.02 -8.01 7.91
N PRO A 461 -8.30 -8.36 8.13
CA PRO A 461 -9.34 -8.14 7.16
C PRO A 461 -9.54 -6.65 6.87
N VAL A 462 -9.51 -6.27 5.61
CA VAL A 462 -9.75 -4.88 5.18
C VAL A 462 -10.90 -4.82 4.20
N SER A 463 -11.59 -3.68 4.15
CA SER A 463 -12.70 -3.50 3.20
C SER A 463 -12.21 -3.70 1.76
N ALA A 464 -12.84 -4.63 1.05
CA ALA A 464 -12.54 -4.91 -0.34
C ALA A 464 -12.99 -3.72 -1.23
N PRO A 465 -12.19 -3.34 -2.24
CA PRO A 465 -12.65 -2.37 -3.22
C PRO A 465 -13.80 -2.98 -4.04
N TYR A 466 -14.84 -2.19 -4.31
CA TYR A 466 -15.92 -2.63 -5.20
C TYR A 466 -15.46 -2.58 -6.65
N LYS A 467 -15.51 -3.72 -7.34
CA LYS A 467 -15.39 -3.74 -8.80
C LYS A 467 -16.78 -3.58 -9.40
N LEU A 468 -16.98 -2.48 -10.11
CA LEU A 468 -18.24 -2.19 -10.80
C LEU A 468 -18.02 -2.26 -12.30
N HIS A 469 -18.94 -2.92 -12.99
CA HIS A 469 -18.88 -3.09 -14.44
C HIS A 469 -19.81 -2.08 -15.12
N PHE A 470 -19.32 -1.53 -16.23
CA PHE A 470 -20.11 -0.67 -17.10
C PHE A 470 -20.72 -1.47 -18.23
N VAL A 471 -22.03 -1.32 -18.42
CA VAL A 471 -22.74 -1.83 -19.59
C VAL A 471 -23.37 -0.65 -20.32
N SER A 472 -22.75 -0.25 -21.43
CA SER A 472 -23.31 0.77 -22.34
C SER A 472 -24.39 0.14 -23.20
N MET A 473 -25.61 0.66 -23.12
CA MET A 473 -26.70 0.31 -24.04
C MET A 473 -26.76 1.40 -25.11
N LEU A 474 -26.18 1.14 -26.28
CA LEU A 474 -26.46 1.96 -27.46
C LEU A 474 -27.97 1.87 -27.79
N PRO A 475 -28.62 2.98 -28.16
CA PRO A 475 -30.02 2.92 -28.58
C PRO A 475 -30.15 1.99 -29.80
N PHE A 476 -30.97 0.95 -29.67
CA PHE A 476 -31.34 0.03 -30.73
C PHE A 476 -31.77 0.82 -31.98
N LYS A 477 -30.98 0.80 -33.06
CA LYS A 477 -31.44 1.21 -34.39
C LYS A 477 -32.41 0.14 -34.90
N LYS A 478 -33.70 0.27 -34.59
CA LYS A 478 -34.76 -0.38 -35.39
C LYS A 478 -35.02 0.50 -36.61
N SER A 479 -34.56 0.04 -37.78
CA SER A 479 -35.37 -0.19 -38.97
C SER A 479 -34.47 -0.12 -40.21
N TYR A 480 -34.15 -1.30 -40.75
CA TYR A 480 -33.98 -1.43 -42.19
C TYR A 480 -35.32 -1.06 -42.84
N PHE A 481 -35.27 -0.48 -44.04
CA PHE A 481 -36.39 0.02 -44.86
C PHE A 481 -37.01 1.37 -44.46
N SER A 482 -36.55 2.45 -45.09
CA SER A 482 -37.44 3.45 -45.71
C SER A 482 -36.65 4.18 -46.81
N PHE A 483 -36.85 3.72 -48.04
CA PHE A 483 -36.55 4.49 -49.25
C PHE A 483 -37.52 5.69 -49.33
N LEU A 484 -37.04 6.81 -49.88
CA LEU A 484 -37.78 7.96 -50.42
C LEU A 484 -38.58 8.82 -49.41
N LEU A 485 -38.03 9.99 -49.05
CA LEU A 485 -38.75 11.29 -48.91
C LEU A 485 -37.75 12.44 -48.61
N PRO A 486 -37.95 13.68 -49.09
CA PRO A 486 -37.02 14.79 -48.89
C PRO A 486 -37.11 15.41 -47.49
N ARG A 487 -35.93 15.63 -46.89
CA ARG A 487 -35.58 16.54 -45.78
C ARG A 487 -36.74 17.13 -44.95
N ARG A 488 -36.91 16.59 -43.73
CA ARG A 488 -37.16 17.38 -42.52
C ARG A 488 -36.13 16.97 -41.45
N PHE A 489 -35.27 17.90 -41.05
CA PHE A 489 -34.36 17.71 -39.92
C PHE A 489 -35.21 17.62 -38.63
N GLN A 490 -35.53 16.41 -38.18
CA GLN A 490 -35.99 16.19 -36.81
C GLN A 490 -34.77 16.16 -35.88
N GLN A 491 -34.78 17.00 -34.85
CA GLN A 491 -33.79 16.99 -33.77
C GLN A 491 -33.83 15.63 -33.06
N PHE A 492 -32.79 14.82 -33.21
CA PHE A 492 -32.66 13.57 -32.47
C PHE A 492 -32.01 13.83 -31.10
N LYS A 493 -32.78 13.66 -30.02
CA LYS A 493 -32.23 13.51 -28.66
C LYS A 493 -31.55 12.14 -28.57
N CYS A 494 -30.23 12.08 -28.78
CA CYS A 494 -29.45 10.88 -28.45
C CYS A 494 -29.13 10.89 -26.96
N TRP A 495 -29.73 9.96 -26.21
CA TRP A 495 -29.35 9.67 -24.83
C TRP A 495 -28.57 8.35 -24.79
N THR A 496 -27.40 8.37 -24.18
CA THR A 496 -26.64 7.16 -23.87
C THR A 496 -26.96 6.75 -22.45
N ASN A 497 -27.37 5.50 -22.28
CA ASN A 497 -27.63 4.91 -20.97
C ASN A 497 -26.45 4.03 -20.58
N ILE A 498 -25.75 4.42 -19.53
CA ILE A 498 -24.62 3.67 -18.96
C ILE A 498 -25.11 3.04 -17.66
N ASN A 499 -25.26 1.71 -17.63
CA ASN A 499 -25.57 1.00 -16.39
C ASN A 499 -24.28 0.63 -15.67
N VAL A 500 -24.20 0.96 -14.39
CA VAL A 500 -23.21 0.48 -13.44
C VAL A 500 -23.82 -0.73 -12.72
N VAL A 501 -23.24 -1.90 -12.92
CA VAL A 501 -23.71 -3.15 -12.32
C VAL A 501 -22.69 -3.69 -11.30
N ASN A 502 -23.19 -4.41 -10.28
CA ASN A 502 -22.32 -5.13 -9.35
C ASN A 502 -21.79 -6.44 -9.98
N GLU A 503 -20.97 -7.17 -9.23
CA GLU A 503 -20.41 -8.47 -9.63
C GLU A 503 -21.48 -9.53 -9.96
N ALA A 504 -22.67 -9.42 -9.36
CA ALA A 504 -23.83 -10.27 -9.66
C ALA A 504 -24.68 -9.77 -10.85
N SER A 505 -24.19 -8.78 -11.60
CA SER A 505 -24.89 -8.11 -12.71
C SER A 505 -26.17 -7.35 -12.32
N ASN A 506 -26.38 -7.06 -11.04
CA ASN A 506 -27.48 -6.21 -10.58
C ASN A 506 -27.15 -4.74 -10.84
N ARG A 507 -28.09 -4.01 -11.47
CA ARG A 507 -27.96 -2.57 -11.75
C ARG A 507 -28.00 -1.75 -10.46
N ILE A 508 -26.94 -0.97 -10.21
CA ILE A 508 -26.80 -0.09 -9.05
C ILE A 508 -27.06 1.37 -9.44
N ILE A 509 -26.43 1.83 -10.53
CA ILE A 509 -26.53 3.21 -11.01
C ILE A 509 -26.81 3.18 -12.52
N ASN A 510 -27.64 4.10 -13.01
CA ASN A 510 -27.83 4.37 -14.42
C ASN A 510 -27.44 5.83 -14.68
N ILE A 511 -26.42 6.05 -15.51
CA ILE A 511 -25.99 7.38 -15.92
C ILE A 511 -26.60 7.63 -17.31
N GLN A 512 -27.41 8.69 -17.42
CA GLN A 512 -27.99 9.14 -18.67
C GLN A 512 -27.21 10.37 -19.15
N THR A 513 -26.61 10.28 -20.33
CA THR A 513 -25.91 11.40 -20.95
C THR A 513 -26.64 11.82 -22.23
N GLY A 514 -27.02 13.09 -22.34
CA GLY A 514 -27.67 13.64 -23.53
C GLY A 514 -27.09 14.98 -23.94
N ASN A 515 -26.99 15.21 -25.25
CA ASN A 515 -26.66 16.52 -25.80
C ASN A 515 -27.96 17.30 -26.04
N LEU A 516 -28.11 18.47 -25.39
CA LEU A 516 -29.10 19.46 -25.81
C LEU A 516 -28.41 20.46 -26.75
N SER A 517 -28.62 20.31 -28.06
CA SER A 517 -28.33 21.40 -28.99
C SER A 517 -29.50 22.38 -28.96
N THR A 518 -29.34 23.51 -28.29
CA THR A 518 -30.15 24.70 -28.54
C THR A 518 -29.28 25.70 -29.29
N GLU A 519 -29.82 26.27 -30.37
CA GLU A 519 -29.06 27.14 -31.28
C GLU A 519 -28.48 28.36 -30.53
N LYS A 520 -27.20 28.63 -30.82
CA LYS A 520 -26.42 29.85 -30.50
C LYS A 520 -25.68 29.98 -29.16
N THR A 521 -25.53 28.96 -28.32
CA THR A 521 -24.54 29.00 -27.21
C THR A 521 -23.85 27.65 -26.99
N LYS A 522 -22.59 27.69 -26.49
CA LYS A 522 -21.72 26.51 -26.22
C LYS A 522 -22.53 25.30 -25.76
N SER A 523 -22.35 24.15 -26.41
CA SER A 523 -23.02 22.89 -26.06
C SER A 523 -22.83 22.57 -24.58
N SER A 524 -23.87 22.72 -23.77
CA SER A 524 -23.87 22.23 -22.40
C SER A 524 -24.25 20.75 -22.41
N ILE A 525 -23.33 19.91 -21.97
CA ILE A 525 -23.60 18.49 -21.77
C ILE A 525 -24.35 18.38 -20.44
N ASN A 526 -25.65 18.10 -20.48
CA ASN A 526 -26.41 17.79 -19.28
C ASN A 526 -26.31 16.28 -19.04
N LYS A 527 -25.60 15.87 -17.98
CA LYS A 527 -25.55 14.46 -17.53
C LYS A 527 -26.46 14.30 -16.31
N LYS A 528 -27.34 13.31 -16.32
CA LYS A 528 -28.18 12.94 -15.16
C LYS A 528 -27.71 11.61 -14.59
N VAL A 529 -27.55 11.53 -13.28
CA VAL A 529 -27.20 10.31 -12.57
C VAL A 529 -28.45 9.84 -11.86
N ILE A 530 -28.95 8.67 -12.24
CA ILE A 530 -30.13 8.05 -11.65
C ILE A 530 -29.66 6.80 -10.90
N GLY A 531 -29.90 6.74 -9.60
CA GLY A 531 -29.60 5.56 -8.80
C GLY A 531 -30.82 4.71 -8.57
N ARG A 532 -30.58 3.43 -8.28
CA ARG A 532 -31.64 2.50 -7.91
C ARG A 532 -31.40 2.00 -6.50
N THR A 533 -32.42 2.12 -5.65
CA THR A 533 -32.41 1.57 -4.29
C THR A 533 -32.50 0.04 -4.29
N ALA A 534 -32.16 -0.59 -3.17
CA ALA A 534 -32.32 -2.04 -2.97
C ALA A 534 -33.77 -2.52 -3.15
N SER A 535 -34.77 -1.64 -2.96
CA SER A 535 -36.20 -1.92 -3.20
C SER A 535 -36.63 -1.76 -4.67
N GLY A 536 -35.69 -1.45 -5.57
CA GLY A 536 -35.95 -1.30 -6.99
C GLY A 536 -36.50 0.06 -7.42
N LYS A 537 -36.71 1.00 -6.49
CA LYS A 537 -37.13 2.38 -6.81
C LYS A 537 -35.96 3.19 -7.38
N THR A 538 -36.22 3.92 -8.46
CA THR A 538 -35.26 4.81 -9.12
C THR A 538 -35.38 6.24 -8.60
N HIS A 539 -34.25 6.86 -8.26
CA HIS A 539 -34.16 8.24 -7.79
C HIS A 539 -33.14 9.02 -8.63
N LEU A 540 -33.46 10.26 -9.00
CA LEU A 540 -32.44 11.17 -9.53
C LEU A 540 -31.47 11.47 -8.39
N LEU A 541 -30.21 11.09 -8.56
CA LEU A 541 -29.18 11.27 -7.54
C LEU A 541 -28.34 12.51 -7.79
N ALA A 542 -28.18 12.95 -9.03
CA ALA A 542 -27.40 14.14 -9.37
C ALA A 542 -27.76 14.66 -10.77
N GLU A 543 -27.76 15.99 -10.94
CA GLU A 543 -27.78 16.65 -12.25
C GLU A 543 -26.48 17.43 -12.43
N LEU A 544 -25.67 17.03 -13.40
CA LEU A 544 -24.32 17.54 -13.58
C LEU A 544 -24.35 18.89 -14.31
N LYS A 545 -23.99 19.96 -13.61
CA LYS A 545 -23.63 21.26 -14.19
C LYS A 545 -22.12 21.46 -14.02
N GLY A 546 -21.32 21.28 -15.09
CA GLY A 546 -19.86 21.45 -15.04
C GLY A 546 -19.08 20.14 -14.80
N THR A 547 -18.09 20.14 -13.91
CA THR A 547 -17.12 19.02 -13.68
C THR A 547 -17.31 18.27 -12.37
N VAL A 548 -18.08 18.81 -11.42
CA VAL A 548 -18.34 18.23 -10.09
C VAL A 548 -19.84 18.29 -9.81
N CYS A 549 -20.40 17.22 -9.24
CA CYS A 549 -21.78 17.22 -8.77
C CYS A 549 -21.88 16.53 -7.41
N SER A 550 -22.42 17.24 -6.42
CA SER A 550 -22.86 16.66 -5.15
C SER A 550 -24.17 15.92 -5.36
N MET A 551 -24.27 14.68 -4.90
CA MET A 551 -25.51 13.93 -5.05
C MET A 551 -26.56 14.44 -4.06
N GLU A 552 -27.75 14.77 -4.55
CA GLU A 552 -28.85 15.24 -3.72
C GLU A 552 -29.19 14.16 -2.67
N ASN A 553 -29.22 14.56 -1.40
CA ASN A 553 -29.55 13.71 -0.26
C ASN A 553 -28.62 12.49 -0.04
N SER A 554 -27.34 12.56 -0.43
CA SER A 554 -26.37 11.55 -0.04
C SER A 554 -24.97 12.14 0.21
N ASN A 555 -24.18 11.51 1.08
CA ASN A 555 -22.79 11.92 1.35
C ASN A 555 -21.82 11.61 0.19
N TRP A 556 -22.34 11.13 -0.94
CA TRP A 556 -21.54 10.74 -2.09
C TRP A 556 -21.38 11.92 -3.04
N MET A 557 -20.14 12.22 -3.43
CA MET A 557 -19.78 13.17 -4.46
C MET A 557 -19.34 12.42 -5.70
N LEU A 558 -19.82 12.84 -6.88
CA LEU A 558 -19.35 12.34 -8.16
C LEU A 558 -18.44 13.39 -8.80
N GLN A 559 -17.19 13.02 -9.02
CA GLN A 559 -16.21 13.85 -9.73
C GLN A 559 -15.88 13.22 -11.08
N ILE A 560 -15.99 14.01 -12.15
CA ILE A 560 -15.54 13.59 -13.48
C ILE A 560 -14.10 14.08 -13.68
N LYS A 561 -13.17 13.15 -13.77
CA LYS A 561 -11.79 13.41 -14.19
C LYS A 561 -11.69 13.14 -15.69
N LYS A 562 -11.54 14.21 -16.48
CA LYS A 562 -11.18 14.09 -17.89
C LYS A 562 -9.67 13.88 -17.98
N THR A 563 -9.25 12.71 -18.42
CA THR A 563 -7.86 12.45 -18.81
C THR A 563 -7.80 12.48 -20.32
N GLY A 564 -7.11 13.46 -20.88
CA GLY A 564 -6.77 13.45 -22.30
C GLY A 564 -5.28 13.28 -22.43
N ASP A 565 -4.82 12.24 -23.14
CA ASP A 565 -3.73 12.47 -24.07
C ASP A 565 -3.57 11.50 -25.26
N GLU A 566 -2.97 12.10 -26.30
CA GLU A 566 -2.29 11.67 -27.54
C GLU A 566 -2.70 10.44 -28.36
N ASP A 567 -3.57 9.54 -27.90
CA ASP A 567 -3.87 8.32 -28.66
C ASP A 567 -5.38 8.08 -28.86
N LYS A 568 -6.09 9.09 -29.36
CA LYS A 568 -7.50 9.04 -29.87
C LYS A 568 -8.55 8.28 -29.03
N ARG A 569 -8.29 7.91 -27.78
CA ARG A 569 -9.22 7.26 -26.86
C ARG A 569 -9.48 8.19 -25.68
N LEU A 570 -10.66 8.81 -25.70
CA LEU A 570 -11.16 9.59 -24.57
C LEU A 570 -11.60 8.63 -23.47
N PHE A 571 -10.91 8.63 -22.34
CA PHE A 571 -11.36 7.97 -21.12
C PHE A 571 -12.07 9.00 -20.23
N GLU A 572 -13.27 8.68 -19.76
CA GLU A 572 -13.93 9.45 -18.70
C GLU A 572 -13.75 8.69 -17.38
N LEU A 573 -13.04 9.27 -16.42
CA LEU A 573 -12.88 8.67 -15.10
C LEU A 573 -13.91 9.29 -14.15
N PHE A 574 -14.68 8.44 -13.46
CA PHE A 574 -15.69 8.87 -12.50
C PHE A 574 -15.25 8.43 -11.11
N GLU A 575 -15.06 9.37 -10.20
CA GLU A 575 -14.76 9.07 -8.81
C GLU A 575 -16.01 9.33 -7.97
N LEU A 576 -16.49 8.29 -7.28
CA LEU A 576 -17.62 8.38 -6.36
C LEU A 576 -17.06 8.35 -4.93
N THR A 577 -17.05 9.50 -4.28
CA THR A 577 -16.44 9.73 -2.97
C THR A 577 -17.53 9.94 -1.94
N GLY A 578 -17.78 8.98 -1.05
CA GLY A 578 -18.75 9.13 0.04
C GLY A 578 -18.28 8.54 1.36
N THR A 579 -19.13 7.79 2.07
CA THR A 579 -18.69 7.00 3.24
C THR A 579 -17.68 5.91 2.87
N ARG A 580 -17.50 5.63 1.57
CA ARG A 580 -16.49 4.76 0.99
C ARG A 580 -16.01 5.40 -0.32
N ASN A 581 -14.75 5.16 -0.70
CA ASN A 581 -14.22 5.58 -2.01
C ASN A 581 -14.45 4.49 -3.05
N VAL A 582 -15.05 4.85 -4.17
CA VAL A 582 -15.25 3.97 -5.33
C VAL A 582 -14.72 4.68 -6.57
N THR A 583 -13.61 4.18 -7.12
CA THR A 583 -13.06 4.67 -8.38
C THR A 583 -13.69 3.89 -9.53
N LEU A 584 -14.29 4.60 -10.49
CA LEU A 584 -14.93 4.03 -11.66
C LEU A 584 -14.15 4.48 -12.92
N ILE A 585 -13.69 3.54 -13.73
CA ILE A 585 -12.96 3.84 -14.96
C ILE A 585 -13.86 3.52 -16.16
N LEU A 586 -14.21 4.53 -16.96
CA LEU A 586 -14.92 4.33 -18.22
C LEU A 586 -13.90 4.19 -19.36
N SER A 587 -13.70 2.96 -19.83
CA SER A 587 -13.05 2.71 -21.11
C SER A 587 -14.08 2.82 -22.23
N ILE A 588 -13.97 3.84 -23.09
CA ILE A 588 -14.64 3.82 -24.38
C ILE A 588 -13.76 2.97 -25.30
N ASP A 589 -13.75 1.67 -25.09
CA ASP A 589 -13.19 0.77 -26.08
C ASP A 589 -14.15 0.72 -27.28
N SER A 590 -13.58 1.04 -28.42
CA SER A 590 -14.14 0.92 -29.76
C SER A 590 -15.01 -0.33 -29.93
N LEU A 591 -16.33 -0.15 -29.94
CA LEU A 591 -17.27 -1.01 -30.67
C LEU A 591 -17.07 -0.75 -32.17
N PHE A 592 -15.94 -1.23 -32.70
CA PHE A 592 -15.74 -1.48 -34.12
C PHE A 592 -15.05 -2.83 -34.26
N TYR A 593 -15.88 -3.88 -34.24
CA TYR A 593 -15.65 -5.12 -34.97
C TYR A 593 -17.03 -5.61 -35.42
N TYR A 594 -17.43 -5.18 -36.61
CA TYR A 594 -17.82 -6.04 -37.74
C TYR A 594 -17.75 -5.20 -39.01
#